data_AF-A0A355F9U3-F1
#
_entry.id   AF-A0A355F9U3-F1
#
_cell.length_a   1.000
_cell.length_b   1.000
_cell.length_c   1.000
_cell.angle_alpha   90.00
_cell.angle_beta   90.00
_cell.angle_gamma   90.00
#
_symmetry.space_group_name_H-M   'P 1'
#
loop_
_entity.id
_entity.type
_entity.pdbx_description
1 polymer ?
#
loop_
_entity_poly.entity_id
_entity_poly.type
_entity_poly.pdbx_seq_one_letter_code
_entity_poly.pdbx_strand_id
1 'polypeptide(L)' 'MRTTVDIPEHLLIEAKQLAAERHLPLTRLFEDSLRLYLGEQRLRRSQAKPVPLPLLRDPVPVAGIDLDDTSRLWEIE' A
#
# COMPACT_ATOMS: atom_id res chain seq x y z
N MET A 1 6.53 12.85 -16.86
CA MET A 1 7.90 12.96 -17.41
C MET A 1 8.12 11.79 -18.36
N ARG A 2 8.81 11.98 -19.50
CA ARG A 2 9.12 10.90 -20.44
C ARG A 2 10.59 10.51 -20.27
N THR A 3 10.84 9.23 -20.08
CA THR A 3 12.19 8.68 -19.88
C THR A 3 12.39 7.52 -20.84
N THR A 4 13.57 7.43 -21.44
CA THR A 4 13.99 6.29 -22.27
C THR A 4 14.95 5.44 -21.45
N VAL A 5 14.76 4.12 -21.47
CA VAL A 5 15.60 3.15 -20.76
C VAL A 5 15.96 2.01 -21.70
N ASP A 6 17.15 1.47 -21.55
CA ASP A 6 17.58 0.28 -22.28
C ASP A 6 17.01 -0.96 -21.61
N ILE A 7 16.33 -1.81 -22.39
CA ILE A 7 15.71 -3.05 -21.92
C ILE A 7 16.22 -4.19 -22.80
N PRO A 8 16.68 -5.31 -22.21
CA PRO A 8 17.01 -6.52 -22.96
C PRO A 8 15.85 -6.95 -23.88
N GLU A 9 16.18 -7.31 -25.12
CA GLU A 9 15.18 -7.61 -26.14
C GLU A 9 14.19 -8.71 -25.72
N HIS A 10 14.69 -9.77 -25.08
CA HIS A 10 13.85 -10.87 -24.59
C HIS A 10 12.78 -10.39 -23.60
N LEU A 11 13.12 -9.48 -22.68
CA LEU A 11 12.16 -8.92 -21.73
C LEU A 11 11.12 -8.04 -22.43
N LEU A 12 11.52 -7.29 -23.45
CA LEU A 12 10.58 -6.49 -24.23
C LEU A 12 9.58 -7.36 -25.00
N ILE A 13 10.03 -8.51 -25.52
CA ILE A 13 9.17 -9.48 -26.20
C ILE A 13 8.14 -10.06 -25.23
N GLU A 14 8.59 -10.54 -24.07
CA GLU A 14 7.71 -11.09 -23.03
C GLU A 14 6.69 -10.05 -22.54
N ALA A 15 7.14 -8.81 -22.30
CA ALA A 15 6.26 -7.73 -21.86
C ALA A 15 5.18 -7.40 -22.91
N LYS A 16 5.53 -7.44 -24.20
CA LYS A 16 4.56 -7.23 -25.29
C LYS A 16 3.54 -8.36 -25.39
N GLN A 17 3.96 -9.61 -25.24
CA GLN A 17 3.06 -10.76 -25.23
C GLN A 17 2.05 -10.64 -24.08
N LEU A 18 2.54 -10.37 -22.87
CA LEU A 18 1.70 -10.19 -21.69
C LEU A 18 0.73 -9.00 -21.83
N ALA A 19 1.18 -7.90 -22.42
CA ALA A 19 0.33 -6.74 -22.69
C ALA A 19 -0.79 -7.07 -23.69
N ALA A 20 -0.49 -7.84 -24.73
CA ALA A 20 -1.46 -8.29 -25.72
C ALA A 20 -2.49 -9.24 -25.10
N GLU A 21 -2.05 -10.24 -24.33
CA GLU A 21 -2.91 -11.19 -23.61
C GLU A 21 -3.88 -10.51 -22.66
N ARG A 22 -3.41 -9.45 -21.96
CA ARG A 22 -4.22 -8.71 -20.99
C ARG A 22 -5.02 -7.56 -21.60
N HIS A 23 -4.89 -7.31 -22.91
CA HIS A 23 -5.46 -6.14 -23.59
C HIS A 23 -5.11 -4.81 -22.90
N LEU A 24 -3.86 -4.68 -22.46
CA LEU A 24 -3.36 -3.47 -21.79
C LEU A 24 -2.28 -2.79 -22.65
N PRO A 25 -2.17 -1.46 -22.58
CA PRO A 25 -1.06 -0.76 -23.20
C PRO A 25 0.25 -1.09 -22.46
N LEU A 26 1.33 -1.26 -23.21
CA LEU A 26 2.65 -1.60 -22.67
C LEU A 26 3.13 -0.60 -21.60
N THR A 27 2.83 0.70 -21.79
CA THR A 27 3.14 1.74 -20.81
C THR A 27 2.52 1.46 -19.43
N ARG A 28 1.27 0.98 -19.39
CA ARG A 28 0.58 0.69 -18.14
C ARG A 28 1.22 -0.50 -17.41
N LEU A 29 1.66 -1.50 -18.15
CA LEU A 29 2.41 -2.63 -17.60
C LEU A 29 3.74 -2.18 -16.96
N PHE A 30 4.46 -1.24 -17.60
CA PHE A 30 5.67 -0.64 -17.03
C PHE A 30 5.39 0.21 -15.80
N GLU A 31 4.32 1.01 -15.81
CA GLU A 31 3.94 1.81 -14.64
C GLU A 31 3.56 0.92 -13.44
N ASP A 32 2.76 -0.12 -13.67
CA ASP A 32 2.29 -1.02 -12.62
C ASP A 32 3.45 -1.83 -12.02
N SER A 33 4.38 -2.31 -12.86
CA SER A 33 5.58 -3.01 -12.39
C SER A 33 6.52 -2.11 -11.58
N LEU A 34 6.73 -0.85 -12.01
CA LEU A 34 7.49 0.13 -11.25
C LEU A 34 6.83 0.46 -9.91
N ARG A 35 5.50 0.65 -9.89
CA ARG A 35 4.76 0.89 -8.64
C ARG A 35 4.91 -0.27 -7.68
N LEU A 36 4.76 -1.51 -8.17
CA LEU A 36 4.89 -2.71 -7.35
C LEU A 36 6.31 -2.82 -6.78
N TYR A 37 7.34 -2.68 -7.62
CA TYR A 37 8.73 -2.77 -7.18
C TYR A 37 9.07 -1.68 -6.14
N LEU A 38 8.70 -0.42 -6.40
CA LEU A 38 8.94 0.67 -5.46
C LEU A 38 8.15 0.51 -4.16
N GLY A 39 6.92 0.00 -4.23
CA GLY A 39 6.12 -0.34 -3.06
C GLY A 39 6.80 -1.40 -2.19
N GLU A 40 7.29 -2.47 -2.80
CA GLU A 40 8.04 -3.51 -2.11
C GLU A 40 9.33 -2.97 -1.48
N GLN A 41 10.09 -2.15 -2.21
CA GLN A 41 11.30 -1.51 -1.67
C GLN A 41 10.99 -0.58 -0.49
N ARG A 42 9.88 0.16 -0.52
CA ARG A 42 9.44 0.97 0.62
C ARG A 42 9.09 0.10 1.82
N LEU A 43 8.36 -1.01 1.64
CA LEU A 43 8.03 -1.94 2.71
C LEU A 43 9.28 -2.56 3.34
N ARG A 44 10.25 -2.98 2.51
CA ARG A 44 11.54 -3.50 2.97
C ARG A 44 12.31 -2.46 3.78
N ARG A 45 12.35 -1.21 3.33
CA ARG A 45 12.98 -0.09 4.05
C ARG A 45 12.21 0.31 5.31
N SER A 46 10.87 0.22 5.27
CA SER A 46 9.99 0.55 6.39
C SER A 46 9.88 -0.58 7.41
N GLN A 47 10.70 -1.63 7.32
CA GLN A 47 11.02 -2.50 8.46
C GLN A 47 11.77 -1.76 9.58
N ALA A 48 11.55 -0.44 9.73
CA ALA A 48 11.56 0.15 11.05
C ALA A 48 10.72 -0.78 11.94
N LYS A 49 11.31 -1.29 13.02
CA LYS A 49 10.61 -2.16 13.97
C LYS A 49 9.22 -1.56 14.19
N PRO A 50 8.13 -2.31 13.97
CA PRO A 50 6.81 -1.79 14.25
C PRO A 50 6.85 -1.22 15.65
N VAL A 51 6.58 0.08 15.79
CA VAL A 51 6.48 0.69 17.11
C VAL A 51 5.36 -0.08 17.80
N PRO A 52 5.63 -0.77 18.92
CA PRO A 52 4.60 -1.54 19.58
C PRO A 52 3.51 -0.55 19.98
N LEU A 53 2.36 -0.63 19.31
CA LEU A 53 1.19 0.09 19.76
C LEU A 53 0.87 -0.47 21.15
N PRO A 54 0.59 0.39 22.15
CA PRO A 54 0.18 -0.09 23.45
C PRO A 54 -1.10 -0.91 23.27
N LEU A 55 -0.97 -2.23 23.46
CA LEU A 55 -2.12 -3.12 23.49
C LEU A 55 -2.69 -3.05 24.91
N LEU A 56 -4.00 -2.80 25.01
CA LEU A 56 -4.72 -2.89 26.27
C LEU A 56 -4.75 -4.37 26.68
N ARG A 57 -3.82 -4.76 27.57
CA ARG A 57 -3.81 -6.09 28.19
C ARG A 57 -4.68 -5.99 29.43
N ASP A 58 -5.68 -6.85 29.52
CA ASP A 58 -6.67 -6.89 30.61
C ASP A 58 -7.56 -5.64 30.70
N PRO A 59 -8.39 -5.38 29.68
CA PRO A 59 -9.36 -4.29 29.74
C PRO A 59 -10.36 -4.53 30.88
N VAL A 60 -10.40 -3.61 31.84
CA VAL A 60 -11.49 -3.54 32.81
C VAL A 60 -12.45 -2.45 32.34
N PRO A 61 -13.76 -2.73 32.24
CA PRO A 61 -14.75 -1.70 31.96
C PRO A 61 -14.64 -0.59 33.02
N VAL A 62 -14.29 0.62 32.58
CA VAL A 62 -14.31 1.81 33.45
C VAL A 62 -15.74 2.33 33.46
N ALA A 63 -16.33 2.45 34.64
CA ALA A 63 -17.67 3.02 34.78
C ALA A 63 -17.66 4.50 34.33
N GLY A 64 -18.58 4.86 33.44
CA GLY A 64 -18.78 6.25 33.00
C GLY A 64 -18.74 6.49 31.49
N ILE A 65 -18.43 5.46 30.69
CA ILE A 65 -18.47 5.53 29.23
C ILE A 65 -19.51 4.53 28.74
N ASP A 66 -20.65 5.05 28.30
CA ASP A 66 -21.63 4.28 27.55
C ASP A 66 -21.12 4.18 26.11
N LEU A 67 -20.88 2.95 25.64
CA LEU A 67 -20.35 2.69 24.29
C LEU A 67 -21.41 2.88 23.21
N ASP A 68 -22.69 2.91 23.59
CA ASP A 68 -23.82 3.12 22.69
C ASP A 68 -24.28 4.59 22.66
N ASP A 69 -23.70 5.45 23.51
CA ASP A 69 -24.01 6.88 23.58
C ASP A 69 -22.82 7.76 23.17
N THR A 70 -22.79 8.12 21.89
CA THR A 70 -21.78 9.03 21.31
C THR A 70 -22.11 10.51 21.51
N SER A 71 -23.22 10.87 22.17
CA SER A 71 -23.69 12.27 22.26
C SER A 71 -22.65 13.20 22.92
N ARG A 72 -21.91 12.69 23.91
CA ARG A 72 -20.85 13.42 24.63
C ARG A 72 -19.57 13.69 23.82
N LEU A 73 -19.35 12.99 22.71
CA LEU A 73 -18.20 13.26 21.84
C LEU A 73 -18.37 14.54 21.01
N TRP A 74 -19.60 15.00 20.84
CA TRP A 74 -19.92 16.20 20.05
C TRP A 74 -19.74 17.51 20.84
N GLU A 75 -19.51 17.45 22.15
CA GLU A 75 -19.33 18.63 23.02
C GLU A 75 -17.86 19.04 23.21
N ILE A 76 -16.92 18.26 22.67
CA ILE A 76 -15.48 18.56 22.69
C ILE A 76 -15.12 19.30 21.40
N GLU A 77 -15.41 20.60 21.35
CA GLU A 77 -14.95 21.54 20.30
C GLU A 77 -13.78 22.40 20.81
#